data_AF-A0A015K7J5-F1
#
_entry.id   AF-A0A015K7J5-F1
#
_cell.length_a   1.000
_cell.length_b   1.000
_cell.length_c   1.000
_cell.angle_alpha   90.00
_cell.angle_beta   90.00
_cell.angle_gamma   90.00
#
_symmetry.space_group_name_H-M   'P 1'
#
loop_
_entity.id
_entity.type
_entity.pdbx_description
1 polymer ?
#
loop_
_entity_poly.entity_id
_entity_poly.type
_entity_poly.pdbx_seq_one_letter_code
_entity_poly.pdbx_strand_id
1 'polypeptide(L)'
;MGLPPLPFQNRAEGVIIKPVLTIRAKDKDRRVILKIKTTDFVERVRTKKREYKEESRKKSIQPMNEMYDEFLTFINENRVCSVVSKFGPIIKQNQEENIENKLNERINQVTLLLFEDALIDLYKDDELKEKFENLPIYQQEIIKEKIKGVEALNVVKDYVEKIKSMISLTSDTILNDNNNNNNNNNKDLLDDSDDNILDSILT
;
A
#
# COMPACT_ATOMS: atom_id res chain seq x y z
N MET A 1 1.52 11.22 -14.44
CA MET A 1 0.33 12.07 -14.18
C MET A 1 0.44 12.61 -12.76
N GLY A 2 0.57 13.92 -12.59
CA GLY A 2 0.73 14.56 -11.26
C GLY A 2 -0.57 14.61 -10.46
N LEU A 3 -0.46 14.83 -9.15
CA LEU A 3 -1.62 15.05 -8.28
C LEU A 3 -2.43 16.27 -8.74
N PRO A 4 -3.77 16.24 -8.58
CA PRO A 4 -4.60 17.40 -8.87
C PRO A 4 -4.21 18.58 -7.96
N PRO A 5 -4.27 19.83 -8.46
CA PRO A 5 -3.96 21.00 -7.67
C PRO A 5 -4.94 21.15 -6.50
N LEU A 6 -4.44 21.61 -5.35
CA LEU A 6 -5.27 21.85 -4.18
C LEU A 6 -6.34 22.90 -4.48
N PRO A 7 -7.57 22.74 -3.94
CA PRO A 7 -8.67 23.68 -4.16
C PRO A 7 -8.47 25.03 -3.43
N PHE A 8 -7.36 25.18 -2.70
CA PHE A 8 -6.96 26.39 -2.01
C PHE A 8 -5.47 26.68 -2.24
N GLN A 9 -5.08 27.93 -2.08
CA GLN A 9 -3.66 28.31 -2.09
C GLN A 9 -2.96 27.69 -0.88
N ASN A 10 -2.02 26.76 -1.12
CA ASN A 10 -1.19 26.16 -0.08
C ASN A 10 -0.17 27.19 0.44
N ARG A 11 -0.62 28.08 1.32
CA ARG A 11 0.22 29.11 1.94
C ARG A 11 1.16 28.45 2.95
N ALA A 12 2.41 28.88 2.94
CA ALA A 12 3.37 28.46 3.95
C ALA A 12 2.90 28.86 5.35
N GLU A 13 3.09 27.99 6.34
CA GLU A 13 2.77 28.24 7.75
C GLU A 13 3.38 29.57 8.25
N GLY A 14 4.61 29.84 7.85
CA GLY A 14 5.36 31.00 8.28
C GLY A 14 6.82 30.95 7.85
N VAL A 15 7.62 31.82 8.45
CA VAL A 15 9.06 31.90 8.21
C VAL A 15 9.84 31.75 9.51
N ILE A 16 11.01 31.12 9.41
CA ILE A 16 11.98 31.04 10.50
C ILE A 16 13.17 31.90 10.12
N ILE A 17 13.46 32.92 10.93
CA ILE A 17 14.63 33.77 10.78
C ILE A 17 15.64 33.36 11.84
N LYS A 18 16.81 32.88 11.41
CA LYS A 18 17.93 32.53 12.28
C LYS A 18 19.25 33.03 11.67
N PRO A 19 20.27 33.35 12.49
CA PRO A 19 21.60 33.62 11.99
C PRO A 19 22.18 32.36 11.32
N VAL A 20 23.07 32.55 10.34
CA VAL A 20 23.75 31.45 9.64
C VAL A 20 24.61 30.65 10.63
N LEU A 21 25.31 31.36 11.53
CA LEU A 21 26.07 30.75 12.61
C LEU A 21 25.18 30.53 13.83
N THR A 22 25.39 29.42 14.54
CA THR A 22 24.62 29.12 15.75
C THR A 22 25.03 30.04 16.90
N ILE A 23 24.23 31.07 17.14
CA ILE A 23 24.44 32.04 18.23
C ILE A 23 23.44 31.76 19.36
N ARG A 24 23.92 31.89 20.60
CA ARG A 24 23.12 31.79 21.83
C ARG A 24 23.09 33.14 22.54
N ALA A 25 22.02 33.40 23.29
CA ALA A 25 21.94 34.55 24.18
C ALA A 25 23.03 34.47 25.28
N LYS A 26 23.32 35.59 25.96
CA LYS A 26 24.35 35.67 27.02
C LYS A 26 24.13 34.61 28.11
N ASP A 27 22.87 34.33 28.40
CA ASP A 27 22.38 33.37 29.38
C ASP A 27 22.55 31.89 28.92
N LYS A 28 23.15 31.66 27.74
CA LYS A 28 23.43 30.38 27.05
C LYS A 28 22.25 29.46 26.77
N ASP A 29 21.12 29.62 27.45
CA ASP A 29 19.97 28.72 27.34
C ASP A 29 19.10 29.01 26.11
N ARG A 30 19.00 30.29 25.72
CA ARG A 30 18.14 30.74 24.62
C ARG A 30 18.86 30.80 23.28
N ARG A 31 18.24 30.22 22.25
CA ARG A 31 18.70 30.31 20.85
C ARG A 31 18.20 31.61 20.23
N VAL A 32 19.05 32.24 19.43
CA VAL A 32 18.66 33.43 18.64
C VAL A 32 17.90 32.96 17.39
N ILE A 33 16.59 32.69 17.53
CA ILE A 33 15.71 32.23 16.46
C ILE A 33 14.37 32.97 16.59
N LEU A 34 13.87 33.51 15.47
CA LEU A 34 12.55 34.12 15.38
C LEU A 34 11.64 33.26 14.50
N LYS A 35 10.47 32.88 15.04
CA LYS A 35 9.42 32.17 14.28
C LYS A 35 8.27 33.14 14.04
N ILE A 36 7.99 33.47 12.78
CA ILE A 36 6.87 34.32 12.38
C ILE A 36 5.86 33.43 11.68
N LYS A 37 4.69 33.20 12.30
CA LYS A 37 3.60 32.40 11.72
C LYS A 37 2.52 33.32 11.13
N THR A 38 1.91 32.90 10.04
CA THR A 38 0.76 33.60 9.45
C THR A 38 -0.48 33.44 10.34
N THR A 39 -1.35 34.46 10.36
CA THR A 39 -2.59 34.45 11.15
C THR A 39 -3.55 33.34 10.75
N ASP A 40 -3.49 32.91 9.49
CA ASP A 40 -4.28 31.80 8.95
C ASP A 40 -3.87 30.44 9.56
N PHE A 41 -2.62 30.35 10.04
CA PHE A 41 -2.03 29.15 10.64
C PHE A 41 -1.88 29.22 12.16
N VAL A 42 -1.94 30.41 12.78
CA VAL A 42 -2.11 30.50 14.24
C VAL A 42 -3.32 29.64 14.54
N GLU A 43 -3.11 28.52 15.24
CA GLU A 43 -4.19 27.65 15.67
C GLU A 43 -5.20 28.60 16.29
N ARG A 44 -6.34 28.78 15.61
CA ARG A 44 -7.55 29.14 16.31
C ARG A 44 -7.61 28.04 17.33
N VAL A 45 -7.19 28.32 18.57
CA VAL A 45 -7.51 27.53 19.74
C VAL A 45 -9.02 27.54 19.70
N ARG A 46 -9.57 26.59 18.95
CA ARG A 46 -10.98 26.36 18.80
C ARG A 46 -11.30 25.68 20.12
N THR A 47 -11.35 26.46 21.19
CA THR A 47 -12.42 26.29 22.17
C THR A 47 -13.72 26.62 21.44
N LYS A 48 -14.08 25.79 20.44
CA LYS A 48 -15.48 25.54 20.19
C LYS A 48 -15.95 24.97 21.53
N LYS A 49 -16.60 25.80 22.35
CA LYS A 49 -17.62 25.29 23.25
C LYS A 49 -18.56 24.55 22.31
N ARG A 50 -18.36 23.24 22.17
CA ARG A 50 -19.35 22.38 21.56
C ARG A 50 -20.57 22.60 22.43
N GLU A 51 -21.62 23.17 21.86
CA GLU A 51 -22.95 22.99 22.42
C GLU A 51 -23.10 21.50 22.63
N TYR A 52 -23.28 21.12 23.89
CA TYR A 52 -23.45 19.75 24.30
C TYR A 52 -24.80 19.31 23.71
N LYS A 53 -24.79 18.85 22.46
CA LYS A 53 -25.83 17.92 22.02
C LYS A 53 -25.60 16.68 22.87
N GLU A 54 -26.55 16.35 23.72
CA GLU A 54 -26.51 15.24 24.69
C GLU A 54 -26.35 13.84 24.05
N GLU A 55 -26.09 13.75 22.75
CA GLU A 55 -26.03 12.53 21.96
C GLU A 55 -24.62 12.21 21.46
N SER A 56 -23.65 12.22 22.35
CA SER A 56 -22.56 11.25 22.29
C SER A 56 -21.85 11.24 23.63
N ARG A 57 -22.37 10.45 24.57
CA ARG A 57 -21.48 9.82 25.54
C ARG A 57 -20.41 9.13 24.69
N LYS A 58 -19.18 9.64 24.68
CA LYS A 58 -18.03 8.82 24.29
C LYS A 58 -18.15 7.60 25.21
N LYS A 59 -18.69 6.50 24.68
CA LYS A 59 -18.60 5.22 25.36
C LYS A 59 -17.11 5.10 25.66
N SER A 60 -16.73 4.99 26.92
CA SER A 60 -15.34 4.66 27.28
C SER A 60 -14.98 3.49 26.39
N ILE A 61 -14.08 3.71 25.43
CA ILE A 61 -13.70 2.63 24.52
C ILE A 61 -13.09 1.59 25.45
N GLN A 62 -13.61 0.36 25.40
CA GLN A 62 -13.07 -0.68 26.25
C GLN A 62 -11.60 -0.88 25.88
N PRO A 63 -10.68 -1.07 26.85
CA PRO A 63 -9.26 -1.25 26.56
C PRO A 63 -8.98 -2.30 25.48
N MET A 64 -9.79 -3.35 25.43
CA MET A 64 -9.76 -4.37 24.39
C MET A 64 -9.96 -3.82 22.97
N ASN A 65 -10.91 -2.90 22.78
CA ASN A 65 -11.21 -2.33 21.47
C ASN A 65 -10.09 -1.37 21.04
N GLU A 66 -9.53 -0.60 21.98
CA GLU A 66 -8.36 0.27 21.69
C GLU A 66 -7.18 -0.58 21.22
N MET A 67 -6.90 -1.67 21.94
CA MET A 67 -5.83 -2.61 21.59
C MET A 67 -6.08 -3.31 20.25
N TYR A 68 -7.33 -3.67 19.97
CA TYR A 68 -7.71 -4.25 18.69
C TYR A 68 -7.46 -3.27 17.53
N ASP A 69 -7.87 -2.00 17.70
CA ASP A 69 -7.67 -0.96 16.69
C ASP A 69 -6.18 -0.67 16.48
N GLU A 70 -5.39 -0.60 17.56
CA GLU A 70 -3.93 -0.43 17.49
C GLU A 70 -3.27 -1.60 16.74
N PHE A 71 -3.63 -2.85 17.05
CA PHE A 71 -3.09 -4.01 16.37
C PHE A 71 -3.52 -4.05 14.88
N LEU A 72 -4.74 -3.64 14.57
CA LEU A 72 -5.23 -3.60 13.18
C LEU A 72 -4.37 -2.70 12.28
N THR A 73 -3.72 -1.66 12.82
CA THR A 73 -2.83 -0.78 12.03
C THR A 73 -1.65 -1.51 11.39
N PHE A 74 -1.21 -2.63 11.98
CA PHE A 74 -0.12 -3.44 11.43
C PHE A 74 -0.57 -4.33 10.27
N ILE A 75 -1.87 -4.55 10.08
CA ILE A 75 -2.42 -5.38 9.00
C ILE A 75 -2.77 -4.48 7.82
N ASN A 76 -1.93 -4.48 6.78
CA ASN A 76 -2.15 -3.68 5.58
C ASN A 76 -1.56 -4.34 4.33
N GLU A 77 -1.97 -3.85 3.15
CA GLU A 77 -1.55 -4.39 1.85
C GLU A 77 -0.03 -4.38 1.66
N ASN A 78 0.65 -3.30 2.06
CA ASN A 78 2.12 -3.19 1.95
C ASN A 78 2.82 -4.31 2.72
N ARG A 79 2.27 -4.68 3.87
CA ARG A 79 2.78 -5.77 4.68
C ARG A 79 2.51 -7.13 4.05
N VAL A 80 1.34 -7.33 3.43
CA VAL A 80 1.07 -8.53 2.61
C VAL A 80 2.09 -8.67 1.49
N CYS A 81 2.38 -7.58 0.75
CA CYS A 81 3.43 -7.58 -0.28
C CYS A 81 4.79 -8.02 0.28
N SER A 82 5.15 -7.54 1.47
CA SER A 82 6.42 -7.86 2.14
C SER A 82 6.49 -9.33 2.59
N VAL A 83 5.37 -9.90 3.04
CA VAL A 83 5.27 -11.33 3.37
C VAL A 83 5.37 -12.17 2.10
N VAL A 84 4.61 -11.82 1.07
CA VAL A 84 4.59 -12.52 -0.22
C VAL A 84 5.96 -12.46 -0.91
N SER A 85 6.69 -11.35 -0.83
CA SER A 85 8.03 -11.25 -1.42
C SER A 85 9.05 -12.19 -0.77
N LYS A 86 8.87 -12.53 0.51
CA LYS A 86 9.74 -13.46 1.24
C LYS A 86 9.28 -14.91 1.10
N PHE A 87 7.96 -15.13 1.10
CA PHE A 87 7.36 -16.46 1.08
C PHE A 87 7.18 -17.03 -0.33
N GLY A 88 7.09 -16.16 -1.33
CA GLY A 88 6.81 -16.50 -2.73
C GLY A 88 5.36 -16.19 -3.14
N PRO A 89 5.09 -16.10 -4.46
CA PRO A 89 3.80 -15.69 -5.00
C PRO A 89 2.65 -16.61 -4.57
N ILE A 90 1.48 -16.01 -4.35
CA ILE A 90 0.25 -16.73 -3.97
C ILE A 90 -0.34 -17.45 -5.18
N ILE A 91 -0.39 -16.75 -6.32
CA ILE A 91 -0.88 -17.30 -7.60
C ILE A 91 0.33 -17.68 -8.45
N LYS A 92 0.44 -18.95 -8.85
CA LYS A 92 1.47 -19.42 -9.78
C LYS A 92 0.86 -19.52 -11.18
N GLN A 93 1.52 -18.97 -12.19
CA GLN A 93 0.96 -18.79 -13.54
C GLN A 93 0.69 -20.07 -14.34
N ASN A 94 1.13 -21.27 -13.90
CA ASN A 94 1.08 -22.49 -14.71
C ASN A 94 0.59 -23.74 -13.94
N GLN A 95 -0.45 -23.64 -13.10
CA GLN A 95 -0.90 -24.81 -12.32
C GLN A 95 -2.21 -25.40 -12.84
N GLU A 96 -2.08 -26.52 -13.55
CA GLU A 96 -3.17 -27.43 -13.91
C GLU A 96 -3.56 -28.31 -12.71
N GLU A 97 -4.86 -28.36 -12.45
CA GLU A 97 -5.60 -29.24 -11.53
C GLU A 97 -5.53 -29.00 -9.99
N ASN A 98 -6.73 -28.91 -9.40
CA ASN A 98 -7.05 -28.63 -7.98
C ASN A 98 -6.70 -27.19 -7.50
N ILE A 99 -6.98 -26.20 -8.34
CA ILE A 99 -6.62 -24.78 -8.16
C ILE A 99 -7.15 -24.20 -6.85
N GLU A 100 -8.42 -24.45 -6.52
CA GLU A 100 -9.08 -23.75 -5.44
C GLU A 100 -8.60 -24.17 -4.04
N ASN A 101 -8.41 -25.48 -3.82
CA ASN A 101 -7.90 -25.99 -2.55
C ASN A 101 -6.46 -25.55 -2.27
N LYS A 102 -5.57 -25.67 -3.27
CA LYS A 102 -4.16 -25.23 -3.16
C LYS A 102 -4.07 -23.71 -2.97
N LEU A 103 -4.92 -22.94 -3.64
CA LEU A 103 -4.98 -21.49 -3.47
C LEU A 103 -5.44 -21.12 -2.06
N ASN A 104 -6.48 -21.77 -1.54
CA ASN A 104 -6.98 -21.54 -0.19
C ASN A 104 -5.95 -21.90 0.88
N GLU A 105 -5.24 -23.02 0.72
CA GLU A 105 -4.10 -23.37 1.59
C GLU A 105 -3.03 -22.28 1.57
N ARG A 106 -2.70 -21.76 0.39
CA ARG A 106 -1.68 -20.72 0.25
C ARG A 106 -2.12 -19.38 0.86
N ILE A 107 -3.39 -19.01 0.67
CA ILE A 107 -4.00 -17.84 1.31
C ILE A 107 -3.91 -17.98 2.84
N ASN A 108 -4.26 -19.15 3.37
CA ASN A 108 -4.19 -19.41 4.81
C ASN A 108 -2.76 -19.32 5.35
N GLN A 109 -1.78 -19.85 4.61
CA GLN A 109 -0.36 -19.73 4.98
C GLN A 109 0.11 -18.27 5.02
N VAL A 110 -0.21 -17.48 3.98
CA VAL A 110 0.16 -16.05 3.95
C VAL A 110 -0.57 -15.27 5.05
N THR A 111 -1.83 -15.60 5.32
CA THR A 111 -2.62 -14.99 6.40
C THR A 111 -1.97 -15.25 7.76
N LEU A 112 -1.53 -16.48 8.02
CA LEU A 112 -0.81 -16.84 9.24
C LEU A 112 0.50 -16.06 9.37
N LEU A 113 1.31 -16.03 8.31
CA LEU A 113 2.59 -15.31 8.31
C LEU A 113 2.41 -13.81 8.48
N LEU A 114 1.38 -13.22 7.86
CA LEU A 114 1.03 -11.81 8.04
C LEU A 114 0.68 -11.50 9.49
N PHE A 115 -0.15 -12.36 10.10
CA PHE A 115 -0.52 -12.23 11.50
C PHE A 115 0.69 -12.35 12.43
N GLU A 116 1.56 -13.34 12.22
CA GLU A 116 2.77 -13.54 13.03
C GLU A 116 3.74 -12.37 12.90
N ASP A 117 3.96 -11.87 11.67
CA ASP A 117 4.83 -10.73 11.41
C ASP A 117 4.27 -9.45 12.09
N ALA A 118 2.95 -9.22 12.01
CA ALA A 118 2.30 -8.11 12.71
C ALA A 118 2.35 -8.24 14.24
N LEU A 119 2.20 -9.46 14.77
CA LEU A 119 2.30 -9.74 16.20
C LEU A 119 3.72 -9.50 16.72
N ILE A 120 4.75 -9.82 15.93
CA ILE A 120 6.14 -9.50 16.27
C ILE A 120 6.32 -7.99 16.44
N ASP A 121 5.76 -7.17 15.54
CA ASP A 121 5.87 -5.71 15.65
C ASP A 121 5.09 -5.15 16.83
N LEU A 122 3.93 -5.73 17.15
CA LEU A 122 3.20 -5.41 18.37
C LEU A 122 4.08 -5.58 19.61
N TYR A 123 4.84 -6.69 19.68
CA TYR A 123 5.72 -7.00 20.80
C TYR A 123 7.07 -6.26 20.79
N LYS A 124 7.40 -5.55 19.70
CA LYS A 124 8.59 -4.67 19.64
C LYS A 124 8.35 -3.33 20.32
N ASP A 125 7.10 -2.89 20.40
CA ASP A 125 6.72 -1.67 21.09
C ASP A 125 6.39 -2.01 22.55
N ASP A 126 7.22 -1.52 23.48
CA ASP A 126 7.07 -1.81 24.90
C ASP A 126 5.72 -1.33 25.46
N GLU A 127 5.19 -0.20 24.97
CA GLU A 127 3.90 0.34 25.41
C GLU A 127 2.74 -0.52 24.92
N LEU A 128 2.75 -0.91 23.65
CA LEU A 128 1.71 -1.77 23.06
C LEU A 128 1.74 -3.17 23.66
N LYS A 129 2.94 -3.71 23.89
CA LYS A 129 3.14 -4.99 24.56
C LYS A 129 2.53 -4.97 25.95
N GLU A 130 2.85 -3.96 26.76
CA GLU A 130 2.33 -3.84 28.12
C GLU A 130 0.80 -3.72 28.12
N LYS A 131 0.24 -2.87 27.24
CA LYS A 131 -1.22 -2.77 27.07
C LYS A 131 -1.85 -4.11 26.72
N PHE A 132 -1.25 -4.87 25.80
CA PHE A 132 -1.76 -6.16 25.36
C PHE A 132 -1.68 -7.21 26.48
N GLU A 133 -0.55 -7.31 27.18
CA GLU A 133 -0.32 -8.28 28.25
C GLU A 133 -1.19 -8.00 29.49
N ASN A 134 -1.53 -6.74 29.74
CA ASN A 134 -2.43 -6.33 30.82
C ASN A 134 -3.90 -6.68 30.56
N LEU A 135 -4.28 -7.04 29.32
CA LEU A 135 -5.62 -7.53 29.05
C LEU A 135 -5.81 -8.94 29.61
N PRO A 136 -7.01 -9.30 30.08
CA PRO A 136 -7.35 -10.69 30.39
C PRO A 136 -7.04 -11.63 29.21
N ILE A 137 -6.54 -12.83 29.51
CA ILE A 137 -6.13 -13.83 28.51
C ILE A 137 -7.24 -14.08 27.47
N TYR A 138 -8.50 -14.20 27.91
CA TYR A 138 -9.63 -14.40 27.01
C TYR A 138 -9.81 -13.24 26.00
N GLN A 139 -9.50 -12.00 26.40
CA GLN A 139 -9.57 -10.84 25.49
C GLN A 139 -8.41 -10.84 24.50
N GLN A 140 -7.21 -11.22 24.95
CA GLN A 140 -6.04 -11.40 24.09
C GLN A 140 -6.33 -12.45 23.00
N GLU A 141 -6.91 -13.59 23.37
CA GLU A 141 -7.30 -14.64 22.44
C GLU A 141 -8.34 -14.15 21.43
N ILE A 142 -9.40 -13.46 21.88
CA ILE A 142 -10.41 -12.90 20.96
C ILE A 142 -9.79 -11.91 19.97
N ILE A 143 -8.86 -11.04 20.42
CA ILE A 143 -8.17 -10.12 19.52
C ILE A 143 -7.37 -10.89 18.47
N LYS A 144 -6.57 -11.88 18.90
CA LYS A 144 -5.75 -12.70 18.01
C LYS A 144 -6.61 -13.46 16.99
N GLU A 145 -7.70 -14.07 17.43
CA GLU A 145 -8.63 -14.81 16.58
C GLU A 145 -9.33 -13.90 15.57
N LYS A 146 -9.84 -12.75 15.99
CA LYS A 146 -10.49 -11.79 15.09
C LYS A 146 -9.54 -11.26 14.03
N ILE A 147 -8.34 -10.84 14.43
CA ILE A 147 -7.36 -10.27 13.51
C ILE A 147 -6.89 -11.34 12.52
N LYS A 148 -6.53 -12.53 12.99
CA LYS A 148 -6.08 -13.63 12.12
C LYS A 148 -7.20 -14.15 11.20
N GLY A 149 -8.39 -14.37 11.77
CA GLY A 149 -9.49 -15.06 11.09
C GLY A 149 -10.33 -14.18 10.17
N VAL A 150 -10.36 -12.86 10.41
CA VAL A 150 -11.18 -11.93 9.65
C VAL A 150 -10.30 -10.91 8.92
N GLU A 151 -9.60 -10.07 9.66
CA GLU A 151 -8.96 -8.88 9.07
C GLU A 151 -7.77 -9.25 8.18
N ALA A 152 -6.84 -10.05 8.69
CA ALA A 152 -5.70 -10.53 7.92
C ALA A 152 -6.14 -11.34 6.70
N LEU A 153 -7.17 -12.18 6.86
CA LEU A 153 -7.71 -12.99 5.77
C LEU A 153 -8.32 -12.10 4.67
N ASN A 154 -9.08 -11.07 5.05
CA ASN A 154 -9.69 -10.13 4.11
C ASN A 154 -8.62 -9.38 3.31
N VAL A 155 -7.62 -8.81 3.97
CA VAL A 155 -6.54 -8.07 3.28
C VAL A 155 -5.77 -8.98 2.30
N VAL A 156 -5.54 -10.25 2.66
CA VAL A 156 -4.90 -11.22 1.75
C VAL A 156 -5.82 -11.57 0.57
N LYS A 157 -7.13 -11.74 0.79
CA LYS A 157 -8.10 -12.00 -0.28
C LYS A 157 -8.18 -10.83 -1.25
N ASP A 158 -8.29 -9.60 -0.74
CA ASP A 158 -8.32 -8.38 -1.56
C ASP A 158 -7.06 -8.27 -2.43
N TYR A 159 -5.89 -8.58 -1.84
CA TYR A 159 -4.62 -8.64 -2.57
C TYR A 159 -4.64 -9.69 -3.69
N VAL A 160 -5.19 -10.88 -3.43
CA VAL A 160 -5.34 -11.94 -4.44
C VAL A 160 -6.28 -11.53 -5.56
N GLU A 161 -7.41 -10.90 -5.26
CA GLU A 161 -8.36 -10.38 -6.26
C GLU A 161 -7.72 -9.30 -7.14
N LYS A 162 -6.93 -8.41 -6.53
CA LYS A 162 -6.16 -7.40 -7.26
C LYS A 162 -5.14 -8.02 -8.22
N ILE A 163 -4.45 -9.09 -7.81
CA ILE A 163 -3.54 -9.82 -8.71
C ILE A 163 -4.32 -10.50 -9.84
N LYS A 164 -5.44 -11.17 -9.54
CA LYS A 164 -6.27 -11.84 -10.56
C LYS A 164 -6.75 -10.86 -11.62
N SER A 165 -7.22 -9.68 -11.21
CA SER A 165 -7.65 -8.63 -12.16
C SER A 165 -6.49 -8.10 -13.01
N MET A 166 -5.29 -7.91 -12.44
CA MET A 166 -4.10 -7.54 -13.20
C MET A 166 -3.70 -8.60 -14.24
N ILE A 167 -3.74 -9.89 -13.87
CA ILE A 167 -3.42 -10.99 -14.80
C ILE A 167 -4.43 -11.00 -15.96
N SER A 168 -5.73 -10.90 -15.69
CA SER A 168 -6.78 -10.86 -16.73
C SER A 168 -6.56 -9.72 -17.73
N LEU A 169 -6.29 -8.51 -17.23
CA LEU A 169 -6.03 -7.34 -18.07
C LEU A 169 -4.81 -7.54 -18.97
N THR A 170 -3.74 -8.13 -18.44
CA THR A 170 -2.53 -8.40 -19.24
C THR A 170 -2.77 -9.43 -20.34
N SER A 171 -3.57 -10.47 -20.07
CA SER A 171 -3.94 -11.48 -21.07
C SER A 171 -4.77 -10.89 -22.22
N ASP A 172 -5.71 -9.98 -21.92
CA ASP A 172 -6.55 -9.31 -22.92
C ASP A 172 -5.74 -8.39 -23.83
N THR A 173 -4.75 -7.65 -23.30
CA THR A 173 -3.84 -6.83 -24.12
C THR A 173 -2.95 -7.66 -25.05
N ILE A 174 -2.42 -8.80 -24.59
CA ILE A 174 -1.56 -9.66 -25.42
C ILE A 174 -2.35 -10.30 -26.57
N LEU A 175 -3.63 -10.63 -26.36
CA LEU A 175 -4.51 -11.14 -27.42
C LEU A 175 -4.86 -10.07 -28.46
N ASN A 176 -5.03 -8.81 -28.05
CA ASN A 176 -5.31 -7.71 -28.97
C ASN A 176 -4.10 -7.32 -29.84
N ASP A 177 -2.88 -7.38 -29.29
CA ASP A 177 -1.67 -7.09 -30.06
C ASP A 177 -1.34 -8.21 -31.07
N ASN A 178 -1.63 -9.47 -30.75
CA ASN A 178 -1.43 -10.58 -31.67
C ASN A 178 -2.46 -10.63 -32.82
N ASN A 179 -3.67 -10.09 -32.64
CA ASN A 179 -4.68 -10.02 -33.70
C ASN A 179 -4.44 -8.87 -34.70
N ASN A 180 -3.71 -7.82 -34.33
CA ASN A 180 -3.41 -6.70 -35.24
C ASN A 180 -2.19 -6.93 -36.15
N ASN A 181 -1.35 -7.94 -35.87
CA ASN A 181 -0.16 -8.23 -36.68
C ASN A 181 -0.34 -9.30 -37.76
N ASN A 182 -1.54 -9.87 -37.93
CA ASN A 182 -1.81 -10.93 -38.91
C ASN A 182 -2.56 -10.47 -40.18
N ASN A 183 -2.79 -9.18 -40.36
CA ASN A 183 -3.41 -8.62 -41.57
C ASN A 183 -2.48 -7.60 -42.24
N ASN A 184 -1.43 -8.07 -42.90
CA ASN A 184 -0.84 -7.44 -44.09
C ASN A 184 0.31 -8.31 -44.59
N ASN A 185 0.02 -9.15 -45.60
CA ASN A 185 0.84 -9.37 -46.79
C ASN A 185 0.39 -10.67 -47.47
N ASN A 186 -0.70 -10.56 -48.22
CA ASN A 186 -1.02 -11.49 -49.31
C ASN A 186 -1.97 -10.79 -50.30
N LYS A 187 -1.40 -10.04 -51.25
CA LYS A 187 -1.84 -10.00 -52.66
C LYS A 187 -1.03 -8.98 -53.46
N ASP A 188 -0.44 -9.48 -54.55
CA ASP A 188 -0.33 -8.92 -55.90
C ASP A 188 0.86 -9.66 -56.57
N LEU A 189 0.69 -10.89 -57.10
CA LEU A 189 0.22 -11.27 -58.44
C LEU A 189 0.86 -10.51 -59.62
N LEU A 190 1.82 -11.19 -60.30
CA LEU A 190 2.04 -11.38 -61.76
C LEU A 190 2.08 -10.11 -62.67
N ASP A 191 2.88 -9.97 -63.73
CA ASP A 191 3.61 -10.89 -64.62
C ASP A 191 4.58 -10.05 -65.51
N ASP A 192 5.32 -10.75 -66.38
CA ASP A 192 5.91 -10.32 -67.67
C ASP A 192 7.45 -10.23 -67.80
N SER A 193 7.99 -11.39 -68.21
CA SER A 193 8.73 -11.70 -69.46
C SER A 193 10.12 -11.08 -69.79
N ASP A 194 11.06 -12.03 -69.94
CA ASP A 194 12.06 -12.24 -70.99
C ASP A 194 12.96 -11.08 -71.47
N ASP A 195 14.28 -11.20 -71.28
CA ASP A 195 15.20 -11.52 -72.39
C ASP A 195 16.69 -11.54 -71.98
N ASN A 196 17.32 -12.70 -72.25
CA ASN A 196 18.57 -12.91 -72.98
C ASN A 196 19.99 -12.49 -72.47
N ILE A 197 20.83 -13.55 -72.42
CA ILE A 197 22.14 -13.71 -73.08
C ILE A 197 23.44 -13.49 -72.28
N LEU A 198 24.23 -14.58 -72.30
CA LEU A 198 25.68 -14.78 -72.12
C LEU A 198 26.58 -13.58 -72.46
N ASP A 199 27.62 -13.37 -71.67
CA ASP A 199 29.03 -13.69 -72.00
C ASP A 199 29.95 -13.02 -70.96
N SER A 200 30.76 -13.80 -70.24
CA SER A 200 32.20 -13.96 -70.48
C SER A 200 33.04 -12.72 -70.14
N ILE A 201 33.99 -12.87 -69.19
CA ILE A 201 35.43 -12.56 -69.32
C ILE A 201 36.07 -12.18 -67.97
N LEU A 202 37.00 -13.06 -67.55
CA LEU A 202 38.31 -12.85 -66.89
C LEU A 202 38.39 -11.81 -65.73
N THR A 203 39.03 -12.11 -64.61
CA THR A 203 40.30 -12.85 -64.42
C THR A 203 40.42 -13.28 -62.96
#